data_AF-A0A1H3KNI3-F1
#
_entry.id   AF-A0A1H3KNI3-F1
#
_cell.length_a   1.000
_cell.length_b   1.000
_cell.length_c   1.000
_cell.angle_alpha   90.00
_cell.angle_beta   90.00
_cell.angle_gamma   90.00
#
_symmetry.space_group_name_H-M   'P 1'
#
loop_
_entity.id
_entity.type
_entity.pdbx_description
1 polymer ?
#
loop_
_entity_poly.entity_id
_entity_poly.type
_entity_poly.pdbx_seq_one_letter_code
_entity_poly.pdbx_strand_id
1 'polypeptide(L)'
;MTDDPGVRDMLSFLIARDTMHQNQWLAAIEELEADGLGATPASDTFPQDREMSEVAYQFWNCSEGTESAEGRWAKGPAPDGKGEFEYLANPKPLGETVTELGQTDPRLHSTPKKPLPPESSS
;
A
#
# COMPACT_ATOMS: atom_id res chain seq x y z
N MET A 1 -20.86 21.75 5.06
CA MET A 1 -20.82 21.99 6.52
C MET A 1 -22.21 22.37 7.00
N THR A 2 -22.54 22.14 8.28
CA THR A 2 -23.87 22.42 8.89
C THR A 2 -23.84 23.67 9.77
N ASP A 3 -24.97 24.35 9.90
CA ASP A 3 -25.18 25.51 10.78
C ASP A 3 -26.00 25.16 12.04
N ASP A 4 -26.43 23.91 12.19
CA ASP A 4 -27.17 23.47 13.38
C ASP A 4 -26.29 23.57 14.65
N PRO A 5 -26.69 24.34 15.68
CA PRO A 5 -25.87 24.54 16.88
C PRO A 5 -25.63 23.26 17.69
N GLY A 6 -26.61 22.35 17.74
CA GLY A 6 -26.47 21.09 18.48
C GLY A 6 -25.50 20.13 17.79
N VAL A 7 -25.54 20.06 16.46
CA VAL A 7 -24.56 19.27 15.70
C VAL A 7 -23.16 19.85 15.84
N ARG A 8 -23.01 21.19 15.85
CA ARG A 8 -21.71 21.84 16.07
C ARG A 8 -21.14 21.57 17.46
N ASP A 9 -21.97 21.60 18.50
CA ASP A 9 -21.54 21.30 19.88
C ASP A 9 -21.03 19.84 20.01
N MET A 10 -21.78 18.89 19.46
CA MET A 10 -21.36 17.49 19.40
C MET A 10 -20.04 17.32 18.63
N LEU A 11 -19.91 17.92 17.44
CA LEU A 11 -18.68 17.84 16.65
C LEU A 11 -17.48 18.46 17.38
N SER A 12 -17.68 19.58 18.09
CA SER A 12 -16.66 20.22 18.91
C SER A 12 -16.12 19.26 19.97
N PHE A 13 -17.01 18.58 20.70
CA PHE A 13 -16.63 17.55 21.66
C PHE A 13 -15.86 16.39 21.01
N LEU A 14 -16.35 15.87 19.88
CA LEU A 14 -15.71 14.74 19.20
C LEU A 14 -14.32 15.09 18.66
N ILE A 15 -14.12 16.29 18.12
CA ILE A 15 -12.81 16.75 17.65
C ILE A 15 -11.82 16.88 18.82
N ALA A 16 -12.27 17.35 19.98
CA ALA A 16 -11.43 17.40 21.18
C ALA A 16 -11.05 16.00 21.67
N ARG A 17 -11.99 15.04 21.62
CA ARG A 17 -11.72 13.64 21.95
C ARG A 17 -10.76 12.99 20.96
N ASP A 18 -10.93 13.27 19.67
CA ASP A 18 -10.05 12.78 18.61
C ASP A 18 -8.61 13.29 18.80
N THR A 19 -8.44 14.56 19.20
CA THR A 19 -7.12 15.11 19.56
C THR A 19 -6.48 14.32 20.71
N MET A 20 -7.25 14.00 21.76
CA MET A 20 -6.76 13.18 22.87
C MET A 20 -6.38 11.77 22.39
N HIS A 21 -7.23 11.13 21.58
CA HIS A 21 -6.98 9.79 21.05
C HIS A 21 -5.73 9.76 20.16
N GLN A 22 -5.51 10.76 19.31
CA GLN A 22 -4.29 10.88 18.52
C GLN A 22 -3.05 10.94 19.43
N ASN A 23 -3.07 11.75 20.50
CA ASN A 23 -1.97 11.81 21.46
C ASN A 23 -1.76 10.47 22.20
N GLN A 24 -2.85 9.78 22.56
CA GLN A 24 -2.77 8.46 23.19
C GLN A 24 -2.06 7.45 22.28
N TRP A 25 -2.38 7.44 20.98
CA TRP A 25 -1.74 6.53 20.04
C TRP A 25 -0.27 6.87 19.80
N LEU A 26 0.08 8.15 19.72
CA LEU A 26 1.48 8.57 19.59
C LEU A 26 2.32 8.13 20.80
N ALA A 27 1.80 8.30 22.02
CA ALA A 27 2.47 7.84 23.23
C ALA A 27 2.63 6.31 23.26
N ALA A 28 1.58 5.56 22.88
CA ALA A 28 1.66 4.11 22.83
C ALA A 28 2.67 3.59 21.79
N ILE A 29 2.81 4.27 20.65
CA ILE A 29 3.84 3.94 19.65
C ILE A 29 5.24 4.17 20.23
N GLU A 30 5.48 5.32 20.87
CA GLU A 30 6.76 5.65 21.50
C GLU A 30 7.14 4.66 22.61
N GLU A 31 6.18 4.26 23.45
CA GLU A 31 6.39 3.24 24.50
C GLU A 31 6.75 1.86 23.91
N LEU A 32 6.04 1.42 22.87
CA LEU A 32 6.33 0.13 22.21
C LEU A 32 7.73 0.10 21.58
N GLU A 33 8.17 1.19 20.98
CA GLU A 33 9.52 1.34 20.42
C GLU A 33 10.59 1.35 21.52
N ALA A 34 10.35 2.09 22.62
CA ALA A 34 11.27 2.17 23.75
C ALA A 34 11.44 0.83 24.48
N ASP A 35 10.37 0.05 24.62
CA ASP A 35 10.38 -1.27 25.25
C ASP A 35 10.90 -2.37 24.31
N GLY A 36 11.15 -2.06 23.03
CA GLY A 36 11.57 -3.02 22.01
C GLY A 36 10.50 -4.07 21.69
N LEU A 37 9.23 -3.76 21.96
CA LEU A 37 8.08 -4.63 21.73
C LEU A 37 7.45 -4.43 20.35
N GLY A 38 7.89 -3.40 19.62
CA GLY A 38 7.56 -3.17 18.22
C GLY A 38 8.48 -2.12 17.61
N ALA A 39 8.82 -2.25 16.33
CA ALA A 39 9.43 -1.17 15.55
C ALA A 39 8.43 -0.60 14.54
N THR A 40 8.52 0.71 14.28
CA THR A 40 7.81 1.34 13.16
C THR A 40 8.69 1.31 11.90
N PRO A 41 8.18 0.87 10.73
CA PRO A 41 6.80 0.48 10.45
C PRO A 41 6.43 -0.90 11.03
N ALA A 42 5.16 -1.06 11.41
CA ALA A 42 4.65 -2.28 12.04
C ALA A 42 4.77 -3.54 11.14
N SER A 43 4.97 -4.69 11.79
CA SER A 43 5.41 -6.01 11.26
C SER A 43 6.93 -6.23 11.24
N ASP A 44 7.60 -5.78 12.30
CA ASP A 44 9.00 -6.12 12.62
C ASP A 44 9.26 -7.61 12.87
N THR A 45 8.21 -8.42 13.02
CA THR A 45 8.32 -9.88 13.15
C THR A 45 8.68 -10.59 11.83
N PHE A 46 8.51 -9.95 10.68
CA PHE A 46 8.95 -10.52 9.40
C PHE A 46 10.43 -10.21 9.16
N PRO A 47 11.26 -11.19 8.74
CA PRO A 47 12.68 -10.93 8.52
C PRO A 47 12.92 -9.94 7.37
N GLN A 48 13.52 -8.79 7.68
CA GLN A 48 13.80 -7.71 6.74
C GLN A 48 14.66 -8.16 5.54
N ASP A 49 15.55 -9.13 5.73
CA ASP A 49 16.41 -9.71 4.69
C ASP A 49 15.63 -10.52 3.65
N ARG A 50 14.36 -10.86 3.94
CA ARG A 50 13.45 -11.55 3.01
C ARG A 50 12.50 -10.60 2.31
N GLU A 51 12.50 -9.32 2.67
CA GLU A 51 11.73 -8.30 1.97
C GLU A 51 12.42 -7.90 0.66
N MET A 52 11.63 -7.46 -0.30
CA MET A 52 12.16 -6.86 -1.53
C MET A 52 12.59 -5.41 -1.23
N SER A 53 13.74 -5.26 -0.58
CA SER A 53 14.29 -3.98 -0.14
C SER A 53 14.46 -2.95 -1.26
N GLU A 54 14.65 -3.42 -2.50
CA GLU A 54 14.75 -2.60 -3.71
C GLU A 54 13.53 -1.68 -3.93
N VAL A 55 12.34 -2.08 -3.46
CA VAL A 55 11.11 -1.30 -3.64
C VAL A 55 10.60 -0.66 -2.35
N ALA A 56 11.19 -0.98 -1.20
CA ALA A 56 10.69 -0.57 0.12
C ALA A 56 10.67 0.96 0.31
N TYR A 57 11.55 1.69 -0.38
CA TYR A 57 11.70 3.14 -0.25
C TYR A 57 11.39 3.90 -1.55
N GLN A 58 10.68 3.28 -2.48
CA GLN A 58 10.30 3.92 -3.75
C GLN A 58 8.86 4.41 -3.72
N PHE A 59 8.65 5.70 -3.99
CA PHE A 59 7.33 6.23 -4.32
C PHE A 59 7.09 6.10 -5.82
N TRP A 60 6.10 5.31 -6.22
CA TRP A 60 5.77 5.07 -7.62
C TRP A 60 4.67 6.01 -8.09
N ASN A 61 4.99 6.88 -9.05
CA ASN A 61 4.01 7.74 -9.66
C ASN A 61 3.18 6.98 -10.70
N CYS A 62 2.00 6.53 -10.28
CA CYS A 62 1.02 5.86 -11.16
C CYS A 62 -0.07 6.83 -11.68
N SER A 63 0.22 8.13 -11.70
CA SER A 63 -0.66 9.20 -12.19
C SER A 63 0.04 9.98 -13.32
N GLU A 64 -0.73 10.70 -14.14
CA GLU A 64 -0.17 11.59 -15.17
C GLU A 64 0.52 12.83 -14.58
N GLY A 65 0.07 13.31 -13.41
CA GLY A 65 0.65 14.46 -12.69
C GLY A 65 1.97 14.14 -11.99
N THR A 66 2.67 15.16 -11.50
CA THR A 66 4.00 15.03 -10.84
C THR A 66 4.09 15.70 -9.47
N GLU A 67 2.99 16.28 -9.00
CA GLU A 67 2.89 16.99 -7.71
C GLU A 67 3.26 16.08 -6.53
N SER A 68 3.08 14.76 -6.68
CA SER A 68 3.46 13.76 -5.69
C SER A 68 4.96 13.73 -5.36
N ALA A 69 5.83 14.27 -6.25
CA ALA A 69 7.27 14.38 -6.04
C ALA A 69 7.66 15.41 -4.95
N GLU A 70 6.75 16.32 -4.61
CA GLU A 70 7.04 17.39 -3.63
C GLU A 70 6.97 16.90 -2.19
N GLY A 71 6.24 15.80 -1.95
CA GLY A 71 6.01 15.23 -0.63
C GLY A 71 7.27 14.67 0.03
N ARG A 72 7.27 14.63 1.36
CA ARG A 72 8.38 14.07 2.15
C ARG A 72 8.59 12.56 1.89
N TRP A 73 7.55 11.86 1.47
CA TRP A 73 7.60 10.44 1.09
C TRP A 73 8.33 10.17 -0.24
N ALA A 74 8.70 11.21 -0.99
CA ALA A 74 9.32 11.09 -2.32
C ALA A 74 10.81 11.44 -2.33
N LYS A 75 11.38 11.90 -1.20
CA LYS A 75 12.80 12.31 -1.10
C LYS A 75 13.32 12.31 0.33
N GLY A 76 14.62 12.07 0.47
CA GLY A 76 15.33 12.16 1.73
C GLY A 76 15.14 10.93 2.62
N PRO A 77 15.69 10.95 3.84
CA PRO A 77 15.77 9.76 4.69
C PRO A 77 14.37 9.28 5.09
N ALA A 78 14.18 7.96 5.00
CA ALA A 78 12.98 7.30 5.46
C ALA A 78 12.83 7.48 6.99
N PRO A 79 11.59 7.61 7.52
CA PRO A 79 11.36 7.81 8.95
C PRO A 79 11.91 6.70 9.86
N ASP A 80 12.06 5.49 9.33
CA ASP A 80 12.61 4.33 10.03
C ASP A 80 14.16 4.33 10.08
N GLY A 81 14.81 5.28 9.41
CA GLY A 81 16.26 5.42 9.34
C GLY A 81 16.97 4.31 8.56
N LYS A 82 16.25 3.46 7.82
CA LYS A 82 16.81 2.28 7.14
C LYS A 82 17.11 2.50 5.65
N GLY A 83 16.66 3.62 5.08
CA GLY A 83 16.86 3.94 3.66
C GLY A 83 16.61 5.41 3.32
N GLU A 84 16.74 5.73 2.04
CA GLU A 84 16.44 7.04 1.45
C GLU A 84 15.29 6.88 0.46
N PHE A 85 14.30 7.77 0.51
CA PHE A 85 13.18 7.75 -0.42
C PHE A 85 13.61 8.16 -1.84
N GLU A 86 13.12 7.41 -2.81
CA GLU A 86 13.29 7.66 -4.24
C GLU A 86 11.92 7.89 -4.89
N TYR A 87 11.82 8.90 -5.76
CA TYR A 87 10.63 9.14 -6.57
C TYR A 87 10.79 8.54 -7.97
N LEU A 88 9.94 7.56 -8.29
CA LEU A 88 9.85 6.99 -9.63
C LEU A 88 8.74 7.68 -10.42
N ALA A 89 9.11 8.64 -11.27
CA ALA A 89 8.17 9.40 -12.08
C ALA A 89 7.45 8.56 -13.14
N ASN A 90 8.11 7.50 -13.64
CA ASN A 90 7.59 6.63 -14.70
C ASN A 90 7.89 5.16 -14.37
N PRO A 91 7.22 4.57 -13.35
CA PRO A 91 7.46 3.19 -12.95
C PRO A 91 7.17 2.26 -14.13
N LYS A 92 8.01 1.22 -14.26
CA LYS A 92 7.87 0.20 -15.32
C LYS A 92 7.31 -1.09 -14.73
N PRO A 93 6.47 -1.84 -15.46
CA PRO A 93 6.09 -3.18 -15.06
C PRO A 93 7.34 -4.03 -14.82
N LEU A 94 7.42 -4.68 -13.65
CA LEU A 94 8.53 -5.59 -13.30
C LEU A 94 8.28 -7.02 -13.76
N GLY A 95 7.04 -7.35 -14.10
CA GLY A 95 6.66 -8.67 -14.59
C GLY A 95 6.95 -8.88 -16.08
N GLU A 96 6.87 -10.13 -16.51
CA GLU A 96 6.96 -10.48 -17.91
C GLU A 96 5.77 -9.94 -18.70
N THR A 97 6.01 -9.54 -19.95
CA THR A 97 4.93 -9.21 -20.89
C THR A 97 4.20 -10.49 -21.29
N VAL A 98 3.03 -10.72 -20.72
CA VAL A 98 2.14 -11.81 -21.12
C VAL A 98 1.12 -11.27 -22.12
N THR A 99 1.35 -11.51 -23.42
CA THR A 99 0.38 -11.17 -24.48
C THR A 99 -0.70 -12.23 -24.64
N GLU A 100 -0.36 -13.49 -24.36
CA GLU A 100 -1.26 -14.61 -24.47
C GLU A 100 -1.01 -15.65 -23.36
N LEU A 101 -2.08 -16.13 -22.71
CA LEU A 101 -2.01 -17.23 -21.75
C LEU A 101 -1.72 -18.57 -22.44
N GLY A 102 -1.33 -19.61 -21.71
CA GLY A 102 -1.22 -20.97 -22.26
C GLY A 102 -2.56 -21.50 -22.81
N GLN A 103 -2.51 -22.58 -23.59
CA GLN A 103 -3.73 -23.28 -24.00
C GLN A 103 -4.35 -23.98 -22.78
N THR A 104 -5.60 -23.69 -22.48
CA THR A 104 -6.28 -24.23 -21.30
C THR A 104 -6.54 -25.73 -21.45
N ASP A 105 -6.43 -26.49 -20.35
CA ASP A 105 -6.85 -27.89 -20.32
C ASP A 105 -8.34 -27.99 -20.70
N PRO A 106 -8.71 -28.75 -21.76
CA PRO A 106 -10.09 -28.87 -22.21
C PRO A 106 -11.06 -29.36 -21.13
N ARG A 107 -10.58 -30.12 -20.14
CA ARG A 107 -11.39 -30.65 -19.02
C ARG A 107 -11.83 -29.56 -18.04
N LEU A 108 -11.19 -28.39 -18.07
CA LEU A 108 -11.53 -27.26 -17.21
C LEU A 108 -12.65 -26.38 -17.79
N HIS A 109 -13.26 -26.76 -18.93
CA HIS A 109 -14.39 -26.08 -19.57
C HIS A 109 -14.25 -24.55 -19.72
N SER A 110 -13.02 -24.05 -19.76
CA SER A 110 -12.73 -22.64 -19.99
C SER A 110 -12.89 -22.27 -21.45
N THR A 111 -13.06 -20.98 -21.77
CA THR A 111 -13.16 -20.51 -23.15
C THR A 111 -11.87 -20.84 -23.91
N PRO A 112 -11.91 -21.76 -24.90
CA PRO A 112 -10.73 -22.18 -25.62
C PRO A 112 -10.32 -21.11 -26.63
N LYS A 113 -9.01 -20.89 -26.81
CA LYS A 113 -8.47 -19.89 -27.75
C LYS A 113 -8.86 -20.15 -29.22
N LYS A 114 -9.05 -21.42 -29.55
CA LYS A 114 -9.54 -21.87 -30.85
C LYS A 114 -10.81 -22.66 -30.59
N PRO A 115 -11.80 -22.63 -31.51
CA PRO A 115 -12.96 -23.51 -31.43
C PRO A 115 -12.49 -24.95 -31.21
N LEU A 116 -13.03 -25.61 -30.19
CA LEU A 116 -12.78 -27.03 -30.02
C LEU A 116 -13.38 -27.76 -31.23
N PRO A 117 -12.67 -28.74 -31.81
CA PRO A 117 -13.30 -29.64 -32.78
C PRO A 117 -14.53 -30.28 -32.12
N PRO A 118 -15.59 -30.57 -32.90
CA PRO A 118 -16.79 -31.18 -32.33
C PRO A 118 -16.42 -32.46 -31.61
N GLU A 119 -16.79 -32.59 -30.33
CA GLU A 119 -16.62 -33.83 -29.60
C GLU A 119 -17.50 -34.89 -30.27
N SER A 120 -16.86 -35.85 -30.94
CA SER A 120 -17.55 -37.05 -31.39
C SER A 120 -17.89 -37.88 -30.15
N SER A 121 -19.14 -37.81 -29.71
CA SER A 121 -19.69 -38.77 -28.74
C SER A 121 -19.53 -40.17 -29.33
N SER A 122 -18.71 -41.00 -28.69
CA SER A 122 -18.65 -42.45 -28.93
C SER A 122 -19.47 -43.18 -27.87
#